data_AF-A0A2A4U3M9-F1
#
_entry.id   AF-A0A2A4U3M9-F1
#
_cell.length_a   1.000
_cell.length_b   1.000
_cell.length_c   1.000
_cell.angle_alpha   90.00
_cell.angle_beta   90.00
_cell.angle_gamma   90.00
#
_symmetry.space_group_name_H-M   'P 1'
#
loop_
_entity.id
_entity.type
_entity.pdbx_description
1 polymer ?
#
loop_
_entity_poly.entity_id
_entity_poly.type
_entity_poly.pdbx_seq_one_letter_code
_entity_poly.pdbx_strand_id
1 'polypeptide(L)'
;MKPVGIILAAILIAASAPLAQARRPIRPPAPEFPSGSAWINSEPFTMAQLRDRRIVLLTFINAYSLNSIRTFSHLNRWWETYGLEGLMVIGVHSPDFDFDRDPLQSKRAIKAAGIKFPILIDNRKKVWAAYQNEGWPAHFLIDHKGHVVHDQLGEGRYAEFEEEILRTLDKFNGYRPPEDYRIPQELAREGCSHSTPAIFLGGRSEKKIIKIERRKLQAITKVRDGEVGSKGRWVEDADALRYTGHQSKKFKDRIRLIYEGAESAAVISHFGEKAAKVYIKQDNLWLHGANANTDVKWDEEDRSYVLIDRPKLYFLTKNKKKDRMHELFLYPMAEGVSLAAFEFSDHCEIQYEKPGSKKKT
;
A
#
# COMPACT_ATOMS: atom_id res chain seq x y z
N MET A 1 13.63 37.34 -55.90
CA MET A 1 14.26 37.21 -54.57
C MET A 1 13.21 37.59 -53.53
N LYS A 2 12.70 36.63 -52.75
CA LYS A 2 11.75 36.88 -51.64
C LYS A 2 12.51 36.72 -50.32
N PRO A 3 12.36 37.61 -49.32
CA PRO A 3 13.10 37.51 -48.07
C PRO A 3 12.47 36.46 -47.17
N VAL A 4 13.30 35.59 -46.60
CA VAL A 4 12.92 34.61 -45.58
C VAL A 4 12.96 35.32 -44.23
N GLY A 5 11.81 35.42 -43.56
CA GLY A 5 11.70 35.94 -42.20
C GLY A 5 12.18 34.90 -41.18
N ILE A 6 13.14 35.29 -40.34
CA ILE A 6 13.62 34.51 -39.20
C ILE A 6 12.62 34.70 -38.05
N ILE A 7 11.92 33.65 -37.65
CA ILE A 7 11.11 33.63 -36.43
C ILE A 7 12.03 33.20 -35.27
N LEU A 8 12.36 34.14 -34.39
CA LEU A 8 12.98 33.83 -33.10
C LEU A 8 11.93 33.17 -32.19
N ALA A 9 12.08 31.87 -31.92
CA ALA A 9 11.31 31.20 -30.89
C ALA A 9 11.93 31.49 -29.51
N ALA A 10 11.22 32.24 -28.68
CA ALA A 10 11.58 32.45 -27.29
C ALA A 10 11.34 31.15 -26.50
N ILE A 11 12.42 30.55 -26.00
CA ILE A 11 12.36 29.40 -25.10
C ILE A 11 11.99 29.92 -23.70
N LEU A 12 10.73 29.72 -23.32
CA LEU A 12 10.28 29.89 -21.94
C LEU A 12 10.78 28.71 -21.11
N ILE A 13 11.85 28.95 -20.33
CA ILE A 13 12.28 28.03 -19.27
C ILE A 13 11.29 28.19 -18.12
N ALA A 14 10.32 27.28 -18.02
CA ALA A 14 9.46 27.18 -16.86
C ALA A 14 10.26 26.60 -15.69
N ALA A 15 10.73 27.45 -14.78
CA ALA A 15 11.28 27.02 -13.51
C ALA A 15 10.17 26.33 -12.70
N SER A 16 10.33 25.04 -12.44
CA SER A 16 9.42 24.26 -11.59
C SER A 16 9.60 24.73 -10.14
N ALA A 17 8.68 25.57 -9.65
CA ALA A 17 8.59 25.86 -8.23
C ALA A 17 8.13 24.58 -7.49
N PRO A 18 8.70 24.25 -6.32
CA PRO A 18 8.20 23.14 -5.52
C PRO A 18 6.76 23.44 -5.11
N LEU A 19 5.86 22.47 -5.33
CA LEU A 19 4.49 22.54 -4.85
C LEU A 19 4.53 22.63 -3.33
N ALA A 20 4.26 23.82 -2.78
CA ALA A 20 4.04 23.97 -1.36
C ALA A 20 2.85 23.09 -0.97
N GLN A 21 3.09 22.08 -0.11
CA GLN A 21 2.03 21.25 0.46
C GLN A 21 1.01 22.20 1.12
N ALA A 22 -0.23 22.21 0.64
CA ALA A 22 -1.28 23.02 1.24
C ALA A 22 -1.43 22.60 2.71
N ARG A 23 -1.19 23.53 3.64
CA ARG A 23 -1.34 23.24 5.08
C ARG A 23 -2.79 22.79 5.34
N ARG A 24 -2.96 21.57 5.82
CA ARG A 24 -4.26 21.08 6.29
C ARG A 24 -4.70 21.92 7.49
N PRO A 25 -5.88 22.58 7.47
CA PRO A 25 -6.30 23.47 8.55
C PRO A 25 -6.88 22.68 9.72
N ILE A 26 -6.08 21.79 10.33
CA ILE A 26 -6.44 21.06 11.54
C ILE A 26 -6.32 22.04 12.71
N ARG A 27 -7.46 22.41 13.31
CA ARG A 27 -7.48 23.31 14.45
C ARG A 27 -6.94 22.59 15.69
N PRO A 28 -6.02 23.20 16.46
CA PRO A 28 -5.61 22.65 17.74
C PRO A 28 -6.74 22.79 18.79
N PRO A 29 -6.84 21.85 19.74
CA PRO A 29 -6.05 20.62 19.82
C PRO A 29 -6.44 19.62 18.74
N ALA A 30 -5.49 18.77 18.34
CA ALA A 30 -5.67 17.72 17.35
C ALA A 30 -6.90 16.86 17.69
N PRO A 31 -7.70 16.43 16.68
CA PRO A 31 -8.96 15.76 16.93
C PRO A 31 -8.84 14.53 17.84
N GLU A 32 -9.85 14.37 18.70
CA GLU A 32 -9.94 13.29 19.70
C GLU A 32 -10.44 11.97 19.10
N PHE A 33 -10.11 10.86 19.75
CA PHE A 33 -10.60 9.53 19.39
C PHE A 33 -12.08 9.35 19.81
N PRO A 34 -12.93 8.77 18.94
CA PRO A 34 -14.32 8.49 19.30
C PRO A 34 -14.42 7.59 20.53
N SER A 35 -15.35 7.89 21.44
CA SER A 35 -15.64 7.03 22.58
C SER A 35 -16.08 5.64 22.12
N GLY A 36 -15.62 4.60 22.84
CA GLY A 36 -15.92 3.21 22.51
C GLY A 36 -15.23 2.67 21.25
N SER A 37 -14.21 3.36 20.72
CA SER A 37 -13.38 2.82 19.64
C SER A 37 -12.71 1.52 20.08
N ALA A 38 -12.59 0.56 19.15
CA ALA A 38 -11.87 -0.67 19.39
C ALA A 38 -10.37 -0.45 19.19
N TRP A 39 -9.57 -1.07 20.06
CA TRP A 39 -8.12 -0.96 20.06
C TRP A 39 -7.44 -2.32 19.95
N ILE A 40 -6.26 -2.33 19.33
CA ILE A 40 -5.34 -3.46 19.28
C ILE A 40 -4.00 -3.00 19.85
N ASN A 41 -3.31 -3.90 20.54
CA ASN A 41 -2.04 -3.64 21.24
C ASN A 41 -2.12 -2.61 22.38
N SER A 42 -3.32 -2.20 22.79
CA SER A 42 -3.54 -1.29 23.92
C SER A 42 -4.98 -1.39 24.42
N GLU A 43 -5.18 -1.04 25.68
CA GLU A 43 -6.49 -0.59 26.16
C GLU A 43 -6.82 0.80 25.57
N PRO A 44 -8.11 1.18 25.50
CA PRO A 44 -8.49 2.50 25.01
C PRO A 44 -7.92 3.64 25.84
N PHE A 45 -7.43 4.68 25.15
CA PHE A 45 -7.01 5.95 25.76
C PHE A 45 -7.43 7.13 24.86
N THR A 46 -7.22 8.35 25.36
CA THR A 46 -7.60 9.59 24.65
C THR A 46 -6.39 10.45 24.30
N MET A 47 -6.51 11.28 23.26
CA MET A 47 -5.54 12.33 22.97
C MET A 47 -5.37 13.27 24.16
N ALA A 48 -6.46 13.57 24.87
CA ALA A 48 -6.42 14.38 26.09
C ALA A 48 -5.50 13.80 27.19
N GLN A 49 -5.42 12.48 27.33
CA GLN A 49 -4.53 11.83 28.31
C GLN A 49 -3.05 11.92 27.93
N LEU A 50 -2.73 12.12 26.64
CA LEU A 50 -1.35 12.24 26.14
C LEU A 50 -0.81 13.66 26.19
N ARG A 51 -1.69 14.66 26.23
CA ARG A 51 -1.30 16.08 26.32
C ARG A 51 -0.40 16.32 27.52
N ASP A 52 0.58 17.18 27.31
CA ASP A 52 1.65 17.57 28.23
C ASP A 52 2.55 16.40 28.71
N ARG A 53 2.36 15.18 28.21
CA ARG A 53 3.09 13.96 28.64
C ARG A 53 3.86 13.28 27.52
N ARG A 54 3.38 13.40 26.29
CA ARG A 54 3.93 12.73 25.10
C ARG A 54 3.75 13.62 23.88
N ILE A 55 4.66 13.51 22.93
CA ILE A 55 4.38 13.91 21.54
C ILE A 55 3.75 12.69 20.84
N VAL A 56 2.94 12.91 19.80
CA VAL A 56 2.19 11.83 19.15
C VAL A 56 2.51 11.76 17.66
N LEU A 57 2.89 10.57 17.19
CA LEU A 57 2.85 10.23 15.77
C LEU A 57 1.55 9.46 15.50
N LEU A 58 0.58 10.14 14.92
CA LEU A 58 -0.67 9.52 14.46
C LEU A 58 -0.51 9.10 13.00
N THR A 59 -0.67 7.81 12.69
CA THR A 59 -0.49 7.29 11.35
C THR A 59 -1.72 6.55 10.84
N PHE A 60 -2.27 6.99 9.71
CA PHE A 60 -3.33 6.28 9.00
C PHE A 60 -2.72 5.16 8.17
N ILE A 61 -3.16 3.93 8.43
CA ILE A 61 -2.62 2.73 7.80
C ILE A 61 -3.75 1.82 7.31
N ASN A 62 -3.44 0.98 6.33
CA ASN A 62 -4.27 -0.14 5.92
C ASN A 62 -3.37 -1.37 5.67
N ALA A 63 -3.60 -2.45 6.41
CA ALA A 63 -2.81 -3.68 6.32
C ALA A 63 -2.92 -4.42 4.96
N TYR A 64 -3.83 -3.99 4.08
CA TYR A 64 -4.01 -4.52 2.73
C TYR A 64 -3.40 -3.62 1.64
N SER A 65 -2.83 -2.47 2.02
CA SER A 65 -2.15 -1.53 1.11
C SER A 65 -0.64 -1.74 1.09
N LEU A 66 -0.06 -1.88 -0.09
CA LEU A 66 1.36 -2.06 -0.34
C LEU A 66 2.18 -0.89 0.25
N ASN A 67 1.73 0.33 0.00
CA ASN A 67 2.40 1.53 0.50
C ASN A 67 2.38 1.59 2.03
N SER A 68 1.25 1.21 2.64
CA SER A 68 1.16 1.12 4.11
C SER A 68 2.14 0.11 4.67
N ILE A 69 2.14 -1.14 4.16
CA ILE A 69 2.92 -2.21 4.78
C ILE A 69 4.43 -1.99 4.74
N ARG A 70 4.92 -1.21 3.77
CA ARG A 70 6.33 -0.81 3.66
C ARG A 70 6.76 0.20 4.72
N THR A 71 5.82 0.98 5.25
CA THR A 71 6.08 1.94 6.34
C THR A 71 6.27 1.26 7.70
N PHE A 72 5.75 0.04 7.89
CA PHE A 72 5.57 -0.52 9.23
C PHE A 72 6.89 -0.79 9.94
N SER A 73 7.96 -1.12 9.20
CA SER A 73 9.30 -1.29 9.78
C SER A 73 9.83 0.01 10.37
N HIS A 74 9.63 1.14 9.68
CA HIS A 74 10.03 2.47 10.15
C HIS A 74 9.21 2.89 11.38
N LEU A 75 7.88 2.70 11.33
CA LEU A 75 7.00 3.01 12.45
C LEU A 75 7.30 2.18 13.69
N ASN A 76 7.56 0.87 13.53
CA ASN A 76 7.98 0.01 14.62
C ASN A 76 9.33 0.45 15.20
N ARG A 77 10.30 0.80 14.35
CA ARG A 77 11.59 1.30 14.82
C ARG A 77 11.42 2.58 15.64
N TRP A 78 10.67 3.56 15.15
CA TRP A 78 10.45 4.80 15.91
C TRP A 78 9.72 4.56 17.23
N TRP A 79 8.74 3.65 17.25
CA TRP A 79 8.09 3.21 18.49
C TRP A 79 9.09 2.62 19.49
N GLU A 80 9.98 1.73 19.03
CA GLU A 80 10.97 1.08 19.87
C GLU A 80 12.08 2.03 20.34
N THR A 81 12.57 2.90 19.46
CA THR A 81 13.67 3.82 19.75
C THR A 81 13.24 5.01 20.60
N TYR A 82 12.06 5.60 20.33
CA TYR A 82 11.65 6.88 20.93
C TYR A 82 10.48 6.76 21.91
N GLY A 83 9.90 5.56 22.06
CA GLY A 83 8.73 5.34 22.92
C GLY A 83 8.97 5.72 24.38
N LEU A 84 10.14 5.34 24.93
CA LEU A 84 10.54 5.69 26.29
C LEU A 84 10.96 7.15 26.43
N GLU A 85 11.39 7.76 25.32
CA GLU A 85 11.86 9.15 25.25
C GLU A 85 10.72 10.17 25.12
N GLY A 86 9.47 9.71 25.01
CA GLY A 86 8.29 10.57 25.01
C GLY A 86 7.47 10.57 23.72
N LEU A 87 7.84 9.77 22.72
CA LEU A 87 7.02 9.56 21.52
C LEU A 87 5.92 8.53 21.78
N MET A 88 4.69 8.83 21.39
CA MET A 88 3.59 7.87 21.29
C MET A 88 3.25 7.65 19.82
N VAL A 89 3.50 6.44 19.29
CA VAL A 89 3.08 6.06 17.94
C VAL A 89 1.70 5.44 18.01
N ILE A 90 0.75 5.94 17.23
CA ILE A 90 -0.63 5.45 17.20
C ILE A 90 -1.01 5.23 15.75
N GLY A 91 -1.34 3.99 15.39
CA GLY A 91 -1.94 3.73 14.09
C GLY A 91 -3.46 3.86 14.13
N VAL A 92 -4.01 4.40 13.06
CA VAL A 92 -5.44 4.44 12.78
C VAL A 92 -5.66 3.53 11.59
N HIS A 93 -6.19 2.33 11.85
CA HIS A 93 -6.56 1.39 10.80
C HIS A 93 -7.91 1.79 10.24
N SER A 94 -7.90 2.33 9.02
CA SER A 94 -9.10 2.74 8.31
C SER A 94 -9.33 1.77 7.15
N PRO A 95 -10.35 0.88 7.21
CA PRO A 95 -10.56 -0.13 6.18
C PRO A 95 -10.96 0.47 4.83
N ASP A 96 -10.45 -0.14 3.76
CA ASP A 96 -10.88 0.15 2.38
C ASP A 96 -11.85 -0.91 1.83
N PHE A 97 -11.92 -2.08 2.47
CA PHE A 97 -12.78 -3.19 2.08
C PHE A 97 -13.74 -3.58 3.21
N ASP A 98 -14.95 -4.01 2.87
CA ASP A 98 -15.97 -4.39 3.85
C ASP A 98 -15.52 -5.59 4.71
N PHE A 99 -14.79 -6.55 4.14
CA PHE A 99 -14.26 -7.68 4.91
C PHE A 99 -13.22 -7.26 5.97
N ASP A 100 -12.56 -6.11 5.77
CA ASP A 100 -11.56 -5.57 6.68
C ASP A 100 -12.19 -4.76 7.83
N ARG A 101 -13.53 -4.61 7.83
CA ARG A 101 -14.26 -4.08 8.99
C ARG A 101 -14.51 -5.12 10.07
N ASP A 102 -14.33 -6.41 9.77
CA ASP A 102 -14.40 -7.48 10.77
C ASP A 102 -13.19 -7.36 11.72
N PRO A 103 -13.41 -7.08 13.03
CA PRO A 103 -12.32 -6.92 13.99
C PRO A 103 -11.39 -8.13 14.08
N LEU A 104 -11.88 -9.35 13.86
CA LEU A 104 -11.04 -10.54 13.88
C LEU A 104 -10.08 -10.56 12.70
N GLN A 105 -10.55 -10.11 11.53
CA GLN A 105 -9.75 -10.05 10.31
C GLN A 105 -8.73 -8.90 10.39
N SER A 106 -9.14 -7.71 10.84
CA SER A 106 -8.20 -6.60 11.04
C SER A 106 -7.12 -6.98 12.06
N LYS A 107 -7.50 -7.62 13.19
CA LYS A 107 -6.53 -8.11 14.20
C LYS A 107 -5.55 -9.12 13.62
N ARG A 108 -6.01 -10.05 12.79
CA ARG A 108 -5.15 -11.03 12.11
C ARG A 108 -4.18 -10.35 11.14
N ALA A 109 -4.66 -9.38 10.36
CA ALA A 109 -3.85 -8.65 9.39
C ALA A 109 -2.77 -7.81 10.10
N ILE A 110 -3.16 -7.05 11.13
CA ILE A 110 -2.25 -6.23 11.96
C ILE A 110 -1.19 -7.11 12.63
N LYS A 111 -1.59 -8.25 13.21
CA LYS A 111 -0.64 -9.20 13.81
C LYS A 111 0.31 -9.79 12.76
N ALA A 112 -0.19 -10.18 11.59
CA ALA A 112 0.64 -10.73 10.51
C ALA A 112 1.62 -9.69 9.95
N ALA A 113 1.26 -8.42 9.98
CA ALA A 113 2.10 -7.29 9.59
C ALA A 113 3.17 -6.93 10.62
N GLY A 114 3.16 -7.55 11.82
CA GLY A 114 4.16 -7.35 12.85
C GLY A 114 4.12 -5.96 13.51
N ILE A 115 2.98 -5.28 13.46
CA ILE A 115 2.79 -3.96 14.08
C ILE A 115 2.79 -4.08 15.60
N LYS A 116 3.61 -3.26 16.27
CA LYS A 116 3.86 -3.35 17.72
C LYS A 116 3.20 -2.25 18.55
N PHE A 117 2.90 -1.11 17.93
CA PHE A 117 2.31 0.05 18.60
C PHE A 117 0.78 -0.03 18.68
N PRO A 118 0.12 0.79 19.53
CA PRO A 118 -1.34 0.88 19.62
C PRO A 118 -2.00 1.18 18.28
N ILE A 119 -3.07 0.43 17.98
CA ILE A 119 -3.89 0.64 16.78
C ILE A 119 -5.34 0.90 17.17
N LEU A 120 -5.90 2.02 16.73
CA LEU A 120 -7.33 2.31 16.76
C LEU A 120 -7.98 1.80 15.47
N ILE A 121 -9.10 1.09 15.60
CA ILE A 121 -9.92 0.63 14.47
C ILE A 121 -10.96 1.68 14.09
N ASP A 122 -10.77 2.32 12.94
CA ASP A 122 -11.64 3.39 12.42
C ASP A 122 -12.56 2.90 11.29
N ASN A 123 -13.36 1.86 11.59
CA ASN A 123 -14.28 1.22 10.63
C ASN A 123 -15.27 2.18 9.93
N ARG A 124 -15.57 3.32 10.58
CA ARG A 124 -16.49 4.34 10.06
C ARG A 124 -15.77 5.59 9.51
N LYS A 125 -14.44 5.55 9.37
CA LYS A 125 -13.62 6.67 8.87
C LYS A 125 -13.91 7.99 9.60
N LYS A 126 -14.21 7.94 10.91
CA LYS A 126 -14.52 9.13 11.73
C LYS A 126 -13.25 9.91 12.06
N VAL A 127 -12.19 9.22 12.46
CA VAL A 127 -10.89 9.84 12.72
C VAL A 127 -10.27 10.28 11.40
N TRP A 128 -10.41 9.46 10.36
CA TRP A 128 -10.03 9.81 8.98
C TRP A 128 -10.61 11.16 8.54
N ALA A 129 -11.93 11.33 8.68
CA ALA A 129 -12.61 12.57 8.32
C ALA A 129 -12.17 13.76 9.21
N ALA A 130 -11.99 13.53 10.51
CA ALA A 130 -11.58 14.58 11.45
C ALA A 130 -10.19 15.16 11.14
N TYR A 131 -9.27 14.33 10.65
CA TYR A 131 -7.92 14.73 10.21
C TYR A 131 -7.87 15.16 8.74
N GLN A 132 -9.00 15.18 8.03
CA GLN A 132 -9.07 15.46 6.59
C GLN A 132 -8.07 14.59 5.81
N ASN A 133 -7.96 13.32 6.19
CA ASN A 133 -7.04 12.42 5.53
C ASN A 133 -7.56 12.02 4.14
N GLU A 134 -6.64 11.77 3.22
CA GLU A 134 -6.95 11.56 1.79
C GLU A 134 -6.33 10.27 1.25
N GLY A 135 -5.49 9.58 2.02
CA GLY A 135 -4.84 8.36 1.54
C GLY A 135 -4.08 7.59 2.60
N TRP A 136 -3.47 6.49 2.15
CA TRP A 136 -2.61 5.64 2.95
C TRP A 136 -1.23 5.48 2.29
N PRO A 137 -0.15 5.40 3.09
CA PRO A 137 -0.09 5.82 4.48
C PRO A 137 -0.24 7.34 4.60
N ALA A 138 -0.63 7.81 5.77
CA ALA A 138 -0.48 9.22 6.13
C ALA A 138 0.01 9.34 7.57
N HIS A 139 0.83 10.34 7.84
CA HIS A 139 1.51 10.54 9.12
C HIS A 139 1.29 11.97 9.59
N PHE A 140 0.92 12.14 10.86
CA PHE A 140 0.75 13.43 11.50
C PHE A 140 1.59 13.42 12.78
N LEU A 141 2.54 14.35 12.88
CA LEU A 141 3.30 14.59 14.10
C LEU A 141 2.62 15.70 14.90
N ILE A 142 2.31 15.39 16.16
CA ILE A 142 1.54 16.23 17.06
C ILE A 142 2.41 16.52 18.28
N ASP A 143 2.57 17.80 18.62
CA ASP A 143 3.31 18.20 19.81
C ASP A 143 2.56 17.86 21.12
N HIS A 144 3.24 18.02 22.26
CA HIS A 144 2.65 17.73 23.57
C HIS A 144 1.43 18.61 23.91
N LYS A 145 1.24 19.75 23.24
CA LYS A 145 0.07 20.63 23.45
C LYS A 145 -1.11 20.25 22.54
N GLY A 146 -0.91 19.30 21.64
CA GLY A 146 -1.92 18.85 20.68
C GLY A 146 -1.92 19.63 19.38
N HIS A 147 -0.86 20.33 18.99
CA HIS A 147 -0.76 20.95 17.66
C HIS A 147 -0.17 19.97 16.67
N VAL A 148 -0.79 19.81 15.49
CA VAL A 148 -0.12 19.15 14.36
C VAL A 148 1.03 20.06 13.90
N VAL A 149 2.26 19.61 14.08
CA VAL A 149 3.49 20.37 13.76
C VAL A 149 4.13 19.94 12.45
N HIS A 150 3.82 18.73 11.99
CA HIS A 150 4.28 18.20 10.71
C HIS A 150 3.30 17.14 10.20
N ASP A 151 3.11 17.03 8.89
CA ASP A 151 2.30 16.01 8.26
C ASP A 151 2.91 15.51 6.95
N GLN A 152 2.59 14.26 6.61
CA GLN A 152 3.09 13.60 5.43
C GLN A 152 2.02 12.66 4.86
N LEU A 153 1.67 12.87 3.58
CA LEU A 153 0.90 11.90 2.82
C LEU A 153 1.84 11.04 1.97
N GLY A 154 1.59 9.73 1.94
CA GLY A 154 2.31 8.76 1.11
C GLY A 154 3.57 8.18 1.77
N GLU A 155 4.12 7.17 1.09
CA GLU A 155 5.37 6.47 1.43
C GLU A 155 6.59 7.39 1.26
N GLY A 156 7.69 7.09 1.98
CA GLY A 156 9.00 7.71 1.82
C GLY A 156 9.29 8.84 2.81
N ARG A 157 10.37 9.60 2.56
CA ARG A 157 10.83 10.75 3.36
C ARG A 157 11.01 10.41 4.84
N TYR A 158 11.38 9.17 5.15
CA TYR A 158 11.46 8.71 6.54
C TYR A 158 12.56 9.42 7.32
N ALA A 159 13.68 9.73 6.67
CA ALA A 159 14.76 10.46 7.33
C ALA A 159 14.32 11.87 7.75
N GLU A 160 13.67 12.60 6.83
CA GLU A 160 13.12 13.94 7.08
C GLU A 160 12.06 13.91 8.18
N PHE A 161 11.16 12.93 8.16
CA PHE A 161 10.13 12.78 9.19
C PHE A 161 10.75 12.46 10.57
N GLU A 162 11.80 11.64 10.61
CA GLU A 162 12.52 11.33 11.85
C GLU A 162 13.25 12.55 12.42
N GLU A 163 13.79 13.43 11.57
CA GLU A 163 14.34 14.71 12.02
C GLU A 163 13.27 15.59 12.68
N GLU A 164 12.03 15.60 12.17
CA GLU A 164 10.91 16.32 12.80
C GLU A 164 10.52 15.69 14.14
N ILE A 165 10.54 14.36 14.26
CA ILE A 165 10.34 13.66 15.54
C ILE A 165 11.39 14.12 16.56
N LEU A 166 12.68 14.06 16.20
CA LEU A 166 13.78 14.45 17.08
C LEU A 166 13.70 15.94 17.47
N ARG A 167 13.42 16.83 16.52
CA ARG A 167 13.21 18.27 16.80
C ARG A 167 12.05 18.50 17.75
N THR A 168 10.98 17.72 17.65
CA THR A 168 9.80 17.85 18.51
C THR A 168 10.05 17.27 19.90
N LEU A 169 10.84 16.19 20.02
CA LEU A 169 11.31 15.66 21.30
C LEU A 169 12.25 16.65 22.02
N ASP A 170 13.25 17.20 21.34
CA ASP A 170 14.17 18.20 21.94
C ASP A 170 13.38 19.41 22.49
N LYS A 171 12.38 19.90 21.74
CA LYS A 171 11.48 20.98 22.21
C LYS A 171 10.58 20.57 23.37
N PHE A 172 10.20 19.29 23.49
CA PHE A 172 9.31 18.80 24.53
C PHE A 172 10.06 18.56 25.85
N ASN A 173 11.18 17.85 25.81
CA ASN A 173 11.90 17.40 27.01
C ASN A 173 13.43 17.47 26.92
N GLY A 174 13.99 18.09 25.87
CA GLY A 174 15.43 18.20 25.66
C GLY A 174 16.12 16.90 25.22
N TYR A 175 15.35 15.86 24.83
CA TYR A 175 15.94 14.62 24.34
C TYR A 175 16.73 14.86 23.05
N ARG A 176 17.95 14.32 23.02
CA ARG A 176 18.83 14.27 21.85
C ARG A 176 19.39 12.86 21.74
N PRO A 177 19.44 12.29 20.53
CA PRO A 177 20.03 10.96 20.36
C PRO A 177 21.55 11.02 20.65
N PRO A 178 22.20 9.86 20.91
CA PRO A 178 23.65 9.77 21.03
C PRO A 178 24.40 10.43 19.86
N GLU A 179 25.58 11.00 20.11
CA GLU A 179 26.36 11.74 19.08
C GLU A 179 26.72 10.89 17.85
N ASP A 180 26.84 9.57 18.03
CA ASP A 180 27.14 8.59 16.98
C ASP A 180 25.88 8.06 16.27
N TYR A 181 24.68 8.38 16.75
CA TYR A 181 23.44 7.99 16.09
C TYR A 181 23.35 8.61 14.70
N ARG A 182 22.96 7.80 13.73
CA ARG A 182 22.72 8.24 12.35
C ARG A 182 21.31 7.80 11.96
N ILE A 183 20.51 8.77 11.53
CA ILE A 183 19.20 8.49 10.95
C ILE A 183 19.42 7.63 9.70
N PRO A 184 18.80 6.42 9.64
CA PRO A 184 18.88 5.58 8.46
C PRO A 184 18.39 6.34 7.22
N GLN A 185 19.28 6.51 6.26
CA GLN A 185 18.94 7.16 5.00
C GLN A 185 18.27 6.16 4.07
N GLU A 186 17.21 6.61 3.42
CA GLU A 186 16.67 5.89 2.27
C GLU A 186 17.73 5.93 1.16
N LEU A 187 18.02 4.77 0.56
CA LEU A 187 18.90 4.72 -0.58
C LEU A 187 18.29 5.61 -1.67
N ALA A 188 18.98 6.69 -2.05
CA ALA A 188 18.59 7.48 -3.21
C ALA A 188 18.60 6.56 -4.43
N ARG A 189 17.42 6.22 -4.92
CA ARG A 189 17.28 5.35 -6.09
C ARG A 189 17.13 6.21 -7.33
N GLU A 190 18.16 6.20 -8.16
CA GLU A 190 18.12 6.89 -9.44
C GLU A 190 17.26 6.14 -10.47
N GLY A 191 16.53 6.91 -11.29
CA GLY A 191 15.67 6.40 -12.36
C GLY A 191 14.42 5.70 -11.84
N CYS A 192 13.64 6.38 -11.00
CA CYS A 192 12.28 5.96 -10.66
C CYS A 192 11.47 5.81 -11.95
N SER A 193 10.90 4.63 -12.14
CA SER A 193 10.05 4.35 -13.30
C SER A 193 8.62 4.70 -12.96
N HIS A 194 7.80 4.87 -13.99
CA HIS A 194 6.35 4.86 -13.80
C HIS A 194 5.90 3.51 -13.20
N SER A 195 4.84 3.53 -12.40
CA SER A 195 4.11 2.35 -11.98
C SER A 195 2.61 2.60 -12.20
N THR A 196 1.91 1.56 -12.61
CA THR A 196 0.45 1.58 -12.69
C THR A 196 -0.13 1.98 -11.33
N PRO A 197 -1.10 2.90 -11.26
CA PRO A 197 -1.82 3.17 -10.02
C PRO A 197 -2.55 1.92 -9.51
N ALA A 198 -2.89 1.88 -8.22
CA ALA A 198 -3.70 0.80 -7.67
C ALA A 198 -5.04 0.65 -8.44
N ILE A 199 -5.46 -0.59 -8.67
CA ILE A 199 -6.66 -0.91 -9.43
C ILE A 199 -7.61 -1.68 -8.54
N PHE A 200 -8.75 -1.08 -8.23
CA PHE A 200 -9.84 -1.73 -7.52
C PHE A 200 -10.79 -2.39 -8.53
N LEU A 201 -11.36 -3.55 -8.18
CA LEU A 201 -12.17 -4.38 -9.08
C LEU A 201 -13.65 -4.48 -8.68
N GLY A 202 -14.02 -3.96 -7.51
CA GLY A 202 -15.41 -3.93 -7.06
C GLY A 202 -16.24 -2.84 -7.71
N GLY A 203 -17.56 -2.96 -7.60
CA GLY A 203 -18.50 -2.01 -8.18
C GLY A 203 -18.38 -0.58 -7.66
N ARG A 204 -17.74 -0.35 -6.50
CA ARG A 204 -17.43 0.99 -5.97
C ARG A 204 -16.31 1.73 -6.73
N SER A 205 -15.51 1.02 -7.53
CA SER A 205 -14.31 1.58 -8.18
C SER A 205 -14.54 2.17 -9.58
N GLU A 206 -15.75 2.04 -10.13
CA GLU A 206 -16.09 2.37 -11.52
C GLU A 206 -15.20 1.67 -12.58
N LYS A 207 -14.36 0.70 -12.17
CA LYS A 207 -13.41 0.04 -13.06
C LYS A 207 -14.14 -0.87 -14.04
N LYS A 208 -14.13 -0.49 -15.32
CA LYS A 208 -14.68 -1.34 -16.38
C LYS A 208 -13.85 -2.61 -16.59
N ILE A 209 -14.46 -3.77 -16.35
CA ILE A 209 -13.86 -5.08 -16.62
C ILE A 209 -14.25 -5.59 -18.02
N ILE A 210 -13.27 -5.79 -18.89
CA ILE A 210 -13.50 -6.23 -20.28
C ILE A 210 -13.77 -7.73 -20.34
N LYS A 211 -14.88 -8.17 -20.97
CA LYS A 211 -15.13 -9.60 -21.22
C LYS A 211 -14.25 -10.12 -22.36
N ILE A 212 -13.49 -11.18 -22.11
CA ILE A 212 -12.55 -11.79 -23.06
C ILE A 212 -13.26 -12.91 -23.83
N GLU A 213 -13.94 -12.54 -24.92
CA GLU A 213 -14.79 -13.49 -25.67
C GLU A 213 -14.02 -14.27 -26.74
N ARG A 214 -13.18 -13.60 -27.53
CA ARG A 214 -12.16 -14.16 -28.46
C ARG A 214 -11.58 -12.96 -29.23
N ARG A 215 -10.49 -12.37 -28.77
CA ARG A 215 -9.68 -11.45 -29.58
C ARG A 215 -8.26 -11.99 -29.66
N LYS A 216 -7.64 -11.90 -30.84
CA LYS A 216 -6.18 -11.96 -30.99
C LYS A 216 -5.58 -11.05 -29.91
N LEU A 217 -4.58 -11.54 -29.18
CA LEU A 217 -3.86 -10.75 -28.19
C LEU A 217 -3.40 -9.47 -28.88
N GLN A 218 -4.02 -8.34 -28.52
CA GLN A 218 -3.65 -7.04 -29.04
C GLN A 218 -2.33 -6.62 -28.41
N ALA A 219 -1.53 -5.85 -29.14
CA ALA A 219 -0.25 -5.34 -28.65
C ALA A 219 -0.40 -4.69 -27.27
N ILE A 220 0.55 -4.95 -26.39
CA ILE A 220 0.63 -4.35 -25.06
C ILE A 220 1.31 -2.99 -25.22
N THR A 221 0.63 -1.92 -24.83
CA THR A 221 1.04 -0.53 -25.03
C THR A 221 0.72 0.29 -23.79
N LYS A 222 1.45 1.38 -23.53
CA LYS A 222 1.22 2.27 -22.38
C LYS A 222 -0.21 2.83 -22.30
N VAL A 223 -0.88 3.05 -23.44
CA VAL A 223 -2.29 3.51 -23.46
C VAL A 223 -3.30 2.49 -22.90
N ARG A 224 -2.86 1.25 -22.65
CA ARG A 224 -3.67 0.18 -22.06
C ARG A 224 -3.21 -0.14 -20.63
N ASP A 225 -2.43 0.74 -20.03
CA ASP A 225 -2.02 0.59 -18.65
C ASP A 225 -3.24 0.50 -17.71
N GLY A 226 -3.19 -0.46 -16.80
CA GLY A 226 -4.28 -0.84 -15.91
C GLY A 226 -5.49 -1.47 -16.60
N GLU A 227 -5.44 -1.87 -17.86
CA GLU A 227 -6.56 -2.58 -18.50
C GLU A 227 -6.78 -3.95 -17.83
N VAL A 228 -8.01 -4.21 -17.37
CA VAL A 228 -8.41 -5.48 -16.77
C VAL A 228 -9.45 -6.17 -17.64
N GLY A 229 -9.22 -7.45 -17.93
CA GLY A 229 -10.17 -8.32 -18.61
C GLY A 229 -10.47 -9.59 -17.83
N SER A 230 -11.68 -10.13 -17.99
CA SER A 230 -12.12 -11.39 -17.39
C SER A 230 -12.59 -12.39 -18.43
N LYS A 231 -12.29 -13.67 -18.22
CA LYS A 231 -12.86 -14.81 -18.94
C LYS A 231 -13.42 -15.82 -17.95
N GLY A 232 -14.59 -16.39 -18.26
CA GLY A 232 -15.30 -17.29 -17.36
C GLY A 232 -16.45 -16.61 -16.63
N ARG A 233 -17.01 -17.27 -15.63
CA ARG A 233 -18.09 -16.72 -14.80
C ARG A 233 -17.53 -15.95 -13.62
N TRP A 234 -17.88 -14.66 -13.57
CA TRP A 234 -17.45 -13.72 -12.54
C TRP A 234 -18.64 -12.85 -12.15
N VAL A 235 -18.79 -12.60 -10.86
CA VAL A 235 -19.79 -11.70 -10.27
C VAL A 235 -19.04 -10.53 -9.66
N GLU A 236 -19.50 -9.32 -9.94
CA GLU A 236 -19.00 -8.10 -9.32
C GLU A 236 -19.76 -7.87 -8.02
N ASP A 237 -19.05 -7.91 -6.89
CA ASP A 237 -19.54 -7.49 -5.59
C ASP A 237 -19.13 -6.02 -5.36
N ALA A 238 -19.51 -5.43 -4.22
CA ALA A 238 -19.22 -4.02 -3.92
C ALA A 238 -17.71 -3.68 -3.97
N ASP A 239 -16.87 -4.57 -3.44
CA ASP A 239 -15.43 -4.34 -3.25
C ASP A 239 -14.53 -5.25 -4.11
N ALA A 240 -15.10 -6.23 -4.81
CA ALA A 240 -14.30 -7.24 -5.48
C ALA A 240 -15.00 -7.91 -6.67
N LEU A 241 -14.20 -8.54 -7.52
CA LEU A 241 -14.66 -9.44 -8.57
C LEU A 241 -14.50 -10.89 -8.11
N ARG A 242 -15.62 -11.59 -7.93
CA ARG A 242 -15.68 -12.95 -7.39
C ARG A 242 -15.90 -14.01 -8.46
N TYR A 243 -15.09 -15.05 -8.43
CA TYR A 243 -15.15 -16.17 -9.35
C TYR A 243 -16.28 -17.13 -8.97
N THR A 244 -17.16 -17.43 -9.92
CA THR A 244 -18.30 -18.37 -9.79
C THR A 244 -18.28 -19.46 -10.87
N GLY A 245 -17.12 -19.60 -11.54
CA GLY A 245 -16.91 -20.58 -12.59
C GLY A 245 -16.43 -21.93 -12.05
N HIS A 246 -16.20 -22.85 -13.00
CA HIS A 246 -15.57 -24.13 -12.73
C HIS A 246 -14.30 -24.26 -13.58
N GLN A 247 -13.14 -24.12 -12.94
CA GLN A 247 -11.88 -24.07 -13.66
C GLN A 247 -11.41 -25.47 -14.02
N SER A 248 -11.30 -25.74 -15.32
CA SER A 248 -10.69 -26.97 -15.82
C SER A 248 -9.16 -26.91 -15.72
N LYS A 249 -8.50 -28.08 -15.80
CA LYS A 249 -7.04 -28.21 -15.94
C LYS A 249 -6.45 -27.48 -17.16
N LYS A 250 -7.28 -27.01 -18.11
CA LYS A 250 -6.86 -26.24 -19.30
C LYS A 250 -6.73 -24.72 -19.05
N PHE A 251 -6.92 -24.24 -17.82
CA PHE A 251 -6.72 -22.83 -17.44
C PHE A 251 -7.45 -21.82 -18.35
N LYS A 252 -8.76 -22.03 -18.54
CA LYS A 252 -9.56 -21.20 -19.46
C LYS A 252 -10.04 -19.91 -18.79
N ASP A 253 -10.55 -20.02 -17.56
CA ASP A 253 -11.10 -18.90 -16.81
C ASP A 253 -9.97 -18.14 -16.14
N ARG A 254 -10.00 -16.81 -16.26
CA ARG A 254 -8.89 -15.97 -15.82
C ARG A 254 -9.25 -14.50 -15.70
N ILE A 255 -8.46 -13.80 -14.89
CA ILE A 255 -8.24 -12.36 -15.02
C ILE A 255 -6.99 -12.14 -15.86
N ARG A 256 -7.02 -11.11 -16.70
CA ARG A 256 -5.89 -10.57 -17.45
C ARG A 256 -5.73 -9.11 -17.05
N LEU A 257 -4.51 -8.70 -16.75
CA LEU A 257 -4.16 -7.34 -16.39
C LEU A 257 -2.98 -6.88 -17.24
N ILE A 258 -3.03 -5.65 -17.76
CA ILE A 258 -1.87 -4.96 -18.33
C ILE A 258 -1.38 -3.95 -17.29
N TYR A 259 -0.08 -3.96 -16.99
CA TYR A 259 0.51 -3.08 -15.99
C TYR A 259 1.99 -2.77 -16.26
N GLU A 260 2.52 -1.78 -15.56
CA GLU A 260 3.92 -1.38 -15.47
C GLU A 260 4.27 -1.26 -13.98
N GLY A 261 5.45 -1.73 -13.58
CA GLY A 261 5.89 -1.65 -12.19
C GLY A 261 7.00 -2.63 -11.85
N ALA A 262 7.75 -2.33 -10.80
CA ALA A 262 8.78 -3.22 -10.26
C ALA A 262 8.18 -4.39 -9.48
N GLU A 263 7.07 -4.20 -8.77
CA GLU A 263 6.36 -5.29 -8.11
C GLU A 263 4.88 -5.24 -8.47
N SER A 264 4.23 -6.41 -8.45
CA SER A 264 2.77 -6.48 -8.43
C SER A 264 2.30 -7.33 -7.26
N ALA A 265 1.24 -6.86 -6.62
CA ALA A 265 0.54 -7.53 -5.55
C ALA A 265 -0.97 -7.48 -5.82
N ALA A 266 -1.73 -8.36 -5.16
CA ALA A 266 -3.18 -8.35 -5.26
C ALA A 266 -3.82 -8.63 -3.91
N VAL A 267 -4.89 -7.91 -3.61
CA VAL A 267 -5.75 -8.19 -2.47
C VAL A 267 -6.73 -9.29 -2.88
N ILE A 268 -6.51 -10.50 -2.36
CA ILE A 268 -7.27 -11.69 -2.71
C ILE A 268 -7.87 -12.30 -1.45
N SER A 269 -9.11 -12.76 -1.54
CA SER A 269 -9.78 -13.57 -0.52
C SER A 269 -10.42 -14.82 -1.14
N HIS A 270 -10.88 -15.73 -0.28
CA HIS A 270 -11.60 -16.93 -0.72
C HIS A 270 -12.78 -17.22 0.21
N PHE A 271 -13.97 -17.29 -0.37
CA PHE A 271 -15.21 -17.65 0.32
C PHE A 271 -15.48 -19.16 0.19
N GLY A 272 -14.57 -19.98 0.72
CA GLY A 272 -14.72 -21.44 0.76
C GLY A 272 -14.05 -22.03 2.00
N GLU A 273 -14.35 -23.29 2.31
CA GLU A 273 -13.86 -23.95 3.53
C GLU A 273 -12.36 -24.26 3.49
N LYS A 274 -11.82 -24.51 2.29
CA LYS A 274 -10.43 -24.91 2.07
C LYS A 274 -9.71 -23.86 1.25
N ALA A 275 -8.43 -23.67 1.53
CA ALA A 275 -7.60 -22.77 0.75
C ALA A 275 -7.65 -23.07 -0.75
N ALA A 276 -7.67 -22.02 -1.57
CA ALA A 276 -7.74 -22.12 -3.03
C ALA A 276 -6.40 -21.80 -3.68
N LYS A 277 -6.01 -22.55 -4.72
CA LYS A 277 -4.91 -22.15 -5.59
C LYS A 277 -5.38 -21.11 -6.60
N VAL A 278 -4.59 -20.07 -6.81
CA VAL A 278 -4.70 -19.16 -7.96
C VAL A 278 -3.39 -19.24 -8.72
N TYR A 279 -3.43 -19.86 -9.88
CA TYR A 279 -2.26 -19.98 -10.75
C TYR A 279 -1.96 -18.64 -11.42
N ILE A 280 -0.68 -18.33 -11.65
CA ILE A 280 -0.24 -17.01 -12.11
C ILE A 280 0.69 -17.18 -13.31
N LYS A 281 0.49 -16.38 -14.35
CA LYS A 281 1.47 -16.20 -15.43
C LYS A 281 1.77 -14.72 -15.64
N GLN A 282 2.98 -14.43 -16.09
CA GLN A 282 3.36 -13.11 -16.61
C GLN A 282 3.90 -13.27 -18.02
N ASP A 283 3.46 -12.44 -18.95
CA ASP A 283 3.86 -12.46 -20.37
C ASP A 283 3.70 -13.88 -20.97
N ASN A 284 2.61 -14.55 -20.60
CA ASN A 284 2.23 -15.92 -20.97
C ASN A 284 3.18 -17.04 -20.47
N LEU A 285 4.13 -16.72 -19.58
CA LEU A 285 5.06 -17.66 -18.95
C LEU A 285 4.72 -17.85 -17.48
N TRP A 286 4.96 -19.07 -16.96
CA TRP A 286 4.94 -19.30 -15.52
C TRP A 286 6.08 -18.50 -14.86
N LEU A 287 5.82 -17.97 -13.67
CA LEU A 287 6.83 -17.28 -12.88
C LEU A 287 7.87 -18.28 -12.39
N HIS A 288 9.10 -17.84 -12.21
CA HIS A 288 10.20 -18.59 -11.63
C HIS A 288 10.93 -17.70 -10.60
N GLY A 289 11.93 -18.22 -9.88
CA GLY A 289 12.52 -17.51 -8.74
C GLY A 289 13.05 -16.09 -9.01
N ALA A 290 13.37 -15.75 -10.26
CA ALA A 290 13.85 -14.43 -10.63
C ALA A 290 12.74 -13.37 -10.73
N ASN A 291 11.50 -13.75 -11.08
CA ASN A 291 10.37 -12.84 -11.24
C ASN A 291 9.17 -13.15 -10.34
N ALA A 292 9.21 -14.24 -9.58
CA ALA A 292 8.24 -14.58 -8.54
C ALA A 292 8.54 -13.84 -7.24
N ASN A 293 7.49 -13.33 -6.61
CA ASN A 293 7.57 -12.65 -5.32
C ASN A 293 7.19 -13.59 -4.15
N THR A 294 7.22 -13.10 -2.91
CA THR A 294 7.32 -13.91 -1.69
C THR A 294 6.12 -14.80 -1.37
N ASP A 295 4.97 -14.66 -2.04
CA ASP A 295 3.80 -15.53 -1.84
C ASP A 295 3.65 -16.60 -2.93
N VAL A 296 4.43 -16.52 -4.00
CA VAL A 296 4.39 -17.47 -5.11
C VAL A 296 5.03 -18.80 -4.72
N LYS A 297 4.34 -19.87 -5.06
CA LYS A 297 4.74 -21.27 -4.92
C LYS A 297 4.70 -21.95 -6.29
N TRP A 298 5.27 -23.14 -6.37
CA TRP A 298 5.26 -23.99 -7.57
C TRP A 298 4.64 -25.33 -7.25
N ASP A 299 3.94 -25.91 -8.21
CA ASP A 299 3.48 -27.30 -8.12
C ASP A 299 4.51 -28.25 -8.74
N GLU A 300 4.17 -29.53 -8.82
CA GLU A 300 5.06 -30.58 -9.34
C GLU A 300 5.41 -30.42 -10.83
N GLU A 301 4.70 -29.56 -11.57
CA GLU A 301 4.95 -29.23 -12.97
C GLU A 301 5.59 -27.83 -13.14
N ASP A 302 6.18 -27.28 -12.07
CA ASP A 302 6.78 -25.94 -12.02
C ASP A 302 5.82 -24.81 -12.43
N ARG A 303 4.52 -25.00 -12.22
CA ARG A 303 3.51 -23.96 -12.49
C ARG A 303 3.36 -23.07 -11.27
N SER A 304 3.57 -21.77 -11.46
CA SER A 304 3.46 -20.78 -10.38
C SER A 304 2.02 -20.54 -9.93
N TYR A 305 1.79 -20.53 -8.62
CA TYR A 305 0.51 -20.20 -8.00
C TYR A 305 0.69 -19.49 -6.65
N VAL A 306 -0.35 -18.81 -6.18
CA VAL A 306 -0.51 -18.40 -4.78
C VAL A 306 -1.58 -19.25 -4.11
N LEU A 307 -1.39 -19.57 -2.84
CA LEU A 307 -2.36 -20.29 -2.03
C LEU A 307 -3.17 -19.28 -1.20
N ILE A 308 -4.46 -19.14 -1.53
CA ILE A 308 -5.38 -18.22 -0.87
C ILE A 308 -6.02 -18.94 0.32
N ASP A 309 -5.48 -18.72 1.51
CA ASP A 309 -5.95 -19.31 2.77
C ASP A 309 -6.71 -18.31 3.65
N ARG A 310 -6.56 -17.01 3.36
CA ARG A 310 -7.25 -15.90 4.03
C ARG A 310 -7.20 -14.64 3.17
N PRO A 311 -8.03 -13.61 3.48
CA PRO A 311 -7.84 -12.28 2.92
C PRO A 311 -6.46 -11.73 3.32
N LYS A 312 -5.67 -11.31 2.33
CA LYS A 312 -4.45 -10.49 2.51
C LYS A 312 -4.01 -9.90 1.17
N LEU A 313 -3.02 -9.01 1.22
CA LEU A 313 -2.22 -8.63 0.07
C LEU A 313 -1.23 -9.77 -0.26
N TYR A 314 -1.36 -10.36 -1.45
CA TYR A 314 -0.48 -11.41 -1.97
C TYR A 314 0.52 -10.82 -2.95
N PHE A 315 1.81 -11.00 -2.69
CA PHE A 315 2.88 -10.55 -3.57
C PHE A 315 3.06 -11.52 -4.74
N LEU A 316 2.87 -11.03 -5.97
CA LEU A 316 2.81 -11.86 -7.17
C LEU A 316 4.11 -11.82 -7.96
N THR A 317 4.55 -10.64 -8.41
CA THR A 317 5.73 -10.50 -9.28
C THR A 317 6.77 -9.53 -8.73
N LYS A 318 8.00 -9.70 -9.20
CA LYS A 318 9.10 -8.72 -9.11
C LYS A 318 9.77 -8.61 -10.48
N ASN A 319 9.93 -7.40 -10.99
CA ASN A 319 10.37 -7.08 -12.33
C ASN A 319 11.67 -6.30 -12.24
N LYS A 320 12.68 -6.69 -13.03
CA LYS A 320 13.99 -6.03 -13.05
C LYS A 320 14.11 -4.94 -14.11
N LYS A 321 13.33 -5.05 -15.19
CA LYS A 321 13.41 -4.15 -16.33
C LYS A 321 12.51 -2.94 -16.05
N LYS A 322 13.11 -1.76 -16.05
CA LYS A 322 12.40 -0.49 -16.02
C LYS A 322 11.60 -0.28 -17.31
N ASP A 323 10.55 0.52 -17.22
CA ASP A 323 9.75 1.02 -18.33
C ASP A 323 9.14 -0.04 -19.27
N ARG A 324 8.88 -1.24 -18.72
CA ARG A 324 8.31 -2.37 -19.46
C ARG A 324 6.89 -2.65 -18.99
N MET A 325 5.97 -2.63 -19.96
CA MET A 325 4.63 -3.18 -19.75
C MET A 325 4.66 -4.70 -19.66
N HIS A 326 3.83 -5.24 -18.78
CA HIS A 326 3.64 -6.65 -18.54
C HIS A 326 2.18 -7.04 -18.67
N GLU A 327 1.95 -8.31 -19.00
CA GLU A 327 0.63 -8.93 -19.01
C GLU A 327 0.57 -9.99 -17.91
N LEU A 328 -0.24 -9.75 -16.89
CA LEU A 328 -0.45 -10.68 -15.78
C LEU A 328 -1.74 -11.48 -16.00
N PHE A 329 -1.68 -12.78 -15.72
CA PHE A 329 -2.83 -13.67 -15.74
C PHE A 329 -3.00 -14.38 -14.42
N LEU A 330 -4.22 -14.35 -13.88
CA LEU A 330 -4.61 -15.08 -12.67
C LEU A 330 -5.69 -16.10 -13.02
N TYR A 331 -5.50 -17.34 -12.60
CA TYR A 331 -6.36 -18.47 -12.90
C TYR A 331 -6.86 -19.11 -11.59
N PRO A 332 -8.05 -18.73 -11.09
CA PRO A 332 -8.59 -19.32 -9.86
C PRO A 332 -8.98 -20.78 -10.08
N MET A 333 -8.65 -21.66 -9.12
CA MET A 333 -8.98 -23.10 -9.19
C MET A 333 -10.23 -23.49 -8.41
N ALA A 334 -10.78 -22.58 -7.61
CA ALA A 334 -11.96 -22.82 -6.78
C ALA A 334 -12.94 -21.66 -6.91
N GLU A 335 -14.23 -21.98 -6.90
CA GLU A 335 -15.29 -21.00 -6.74
C GLU A 335 -15.12 -20.21 -5.42
N GLY A 336 -15.56 -18.96 -5.43
CA GLY A 336 -15.50 -18.06 -4.29
C GLY A 336 -14.17 -17.32 -4.15
N VAL A 337 -13.17 -17.55 -5.01
CA VAL A 337 -11.97 -16.71 -5.05
C VAL A 337 -12.41 -15.31 -5.45
N SER A 338 -12.04 -14.32 -4.66
CA SER A 338 -12.46 -12.93 -4.83
C SER A 338 -11.24 -12.01 -4.90
N LEU A 339 -11.19 -11.20 -5.96
CA LEU A 339 -10.10 -10.29 -6.27
C LEU A 339 -10.58 -8.85 -6.02
N ALA A 340 -10.04 -8.20 -4.99
CA ALA A 340 -10.48 -6.87 -4.59
C ALA A 340 -9.69 -5.77 -5.29
N ALA A 341 -8.36 -5.88 -5.29
CA ALA A 341 -7.48 -4.88 -5.89
C ALA A 341 -6.17 -5.47 -6.41
N PHE A 342 -5.51 -4.74 -7.31
CA PHE A 342 -4.10 -4.88 -7.67
C PHE A 342 -3.33 -3.66 -7.20
N GLU A 343 -2.15 -3.89 -6.64
CA GLU A 343 -1.23 -2.84 -6.22
C GLU A 343 0.13 -3.05 -6.87
N PHE A 344 0.82 -1.95 -7.12
CA PHE A 344 2.08 -1.92 -7.85
C PHE A 344 3.04 -0.98 -7.15
N SER A 345 4.32 -1.21 -7.40
CA SER A 345 5.36 -0.29 -7.01
C SER A 345 6.23 0.09 -8.17
N ASP A 346 6.89 1.23 -8.05
CA ASP A 346 8.00 1.55 -8.91
C ASP A 346 9.31 0.90 -8.41
N HIS A 347 10.41 1.20 -9.09
CA HIS A 347 11.74 0.72 -8.71
C HIS A 347 12.38 1.54 -7.56
N CYS A 348 11.71 2.58 -7.07
CA CYS A 348 12.18 3.49 -6.03
C CYS A 348 11.61 3.18 -4.64
N GLU A 349 10.39 2.65 -4.57
CA GLU A 349 9.74 2.29 -3.30
C GLU A 349 10.42 1.12 -2.57
N ILE A 350 10.32 1.10 -1.25
CA ILE A 350 11.05 0.13 -0.41
C ILE A 350 10.51 -1.27 -0.65
N GLN A 351 11.36 -2.27 -0.89
CA GLN A 351 10.85 -3.65 -1.00
C GLN A 351 10.32 -4.11 0.34
N TYR A 352 9.11 -4.70 0.34
CA TYR A 352 8.54 -5.20 1.58
C TYR A 352 9.27 -6.46 2.04
N GLU A 353 9.94 -6.36 3.19
CA GLU A 353 10.52 -7.50 3.89
C GLU A 353 9.49 -8.05 4.89
N LYS A 354 9.03 -9.29 4.69
CA LYS A 354 8.10 -9.95 5.63
C LYS A 354 8.71 -9.98 7.05
N PRO A 355 7.96 -9.58 8.10
CA PRO A 355 8.41 -9.68 9.47
C PRO A 355 8.93 -11.09 9.80
N GLY A 356 10.15 -11.18 10.34
CA GLY A 356 10.78 -12.44 10.71
C GLY A 356 11.54 -13.16 9.59
N SER A 357 11.62 -12.59 8.37
CA SER A 357 12.57 -13.08 7.37
C SER A 357 14.01 -12.73 7.83
N LYS A 358 14.87 -13.75 7.99
CA LYS A 358 16.30 -13.49 8.16
C LYS A 358 16.85 -12.98 6.83
N LYS A 359 17.53 -11.83 6.83
CA LYS A 359 18.39 -11.45 5.70
C LYS A 359 19.39 -12.59 5.51
N LYS A 360 19.37 -13.24 4.35
CA LYS A 360 20.55 -13.98 3.89
C LYS A 360 21.56 -12.90 3.52
N THR A 361 22.41 -12.55 4.49
CA THR A 361 23.65 -11.78 4.28
C THR A 361 24.56 -12.51 3.33
#